data_AF-B6BSX1-F1
#
_entry.id   AF-B6BSX1-F1
#
_cell.length_a   1.000
_cell.length_b   1.000
_cell.length_c   1.000
_cell.angle_alpha   90.00
_cell.angle_beta   90.00
_cell.angle_gamma   90.00
#
_symmetry.space_group_name_H-M   'P 1'
#
loop_
_entity.id
_entity.type
_entity.pdbx_description
1 polymer ?
#
loop_
_entity_poly.entity_id
_entity_poly.type
_entity_poly.pdbx_seq_one_letter_code
_entity_poly.pdbx_strand_id
1 'polypeptide(L)'
;MKTIISTIILSLISTLSFADGHTSGKFNASGMGAWKVNVMNAGKGDMSVTYDGIAGLSDDTADSIFNKSTMHCIGGLTLQAGKFTDETGMCRFDLFDGESVYMKYEGEGTGGVGGTGTFEIIKGTGKYENITGSGFSSRQNLKSKAPGFSTSMNQMSGEYKY
;
A
#
# COMPACT_ATOMS: atom_id res chain seq x y z
N MET A 1 -11.18 -48.12 35.10
CA MET A 1 -10.64 -46.78 35.46
C MET A 1 -9.14 -46.93 35.63
N LYS A 2 -8.31 -46.04 35.05
CA LYS A 2 -6.99 -46.32 34.42
C LYS A 2 -7.27 -46.80 32.99
N THR A 3 -7.02 -46.07 31.89
CA THR A 3 -5.91 -45.16 31.59
C THR A 3 -6.31 -44.19 30.45
N ILE A 4 -7.42 -43.43 30.59
CA ILE A 4 -7.90 -42.44 29.59
C ILE A 4 -7.21 -41.07 29.83
N ILE A 5 -5.89 -41.06 29.99
CA ILE A 5 -5.14 -39.81 30.28
C ILE A 5 -4.09 -39.50 29.18
N SER A 6 -3.80 -40.42 28.26
CA SER A 6 -2.67 -40.25 27.34
C SER A 6 -2.95 -39.55 26.00
N THR A 7 -4.17 -39.08 25.71
CA THR A 7 -4.50 -38.55 24.37
C THR A 7 -4.82 -37.05 24.30
N ILE A 8 -4.82 -36.32 25.42
CA ILE A 8 -5.22 -34.89 25.46
C ILE A 8 -4.03 -33.92 25.43
N ILE A 9 -2.79 -34.40 25.61
CA ILE A 9 -1.61 -33.51 25.68
C ILE A 9 -1.00 -33.23 24.28
N LEU A 10 -1.40 -33.97 23.24
CA LEU A 10 -0.85 -33.80 21.88
C LEU A 10 -1.69 -32.91 20.94
N SER A 11 -2.74 -32.24 21.43
CA SER A 11 -3.59 -31.34 20.63
C SER A 11 -3.37 -29.85 20.93
N LEU A 12 -2.36 -29.49 21.72
CA LEU A 12 -2.06 -28.09 22.08
C LEU A 12 -0.88 -27.48 21.31
N ILE A 13 -0.30 -28.17 20.33
CA ILE A 13 0.90 -27.69 19.61
C ILE A 13 0.56 -27.08 18.25
N SER A 14 -0.71 -27.04 17.82
CA SER A 14 -1.03 -26.70 16.42
C SER A 14 -1.34 -25.24 16.10
N THR A 15 -1.00 -24.26 16.93
CA THR A 15 -1.10 -22.82 16.55
C THR A 15 -0.05 -21.92 17.21
N LEU A 16 1.15 -22.41 17.51
CA LEU A 16 2.28 -21.50 17.56
C LEU A 16 2.63 -21.18 16.10
N SER A 17 1.83 -20.28 15.50
CA SER A 17 2.26 -19.54 14.32
C SER A 17 3.66 -19.06 14.66
N PHE A 18 4.63 -19.41 13.82
CA PHE A 18 5.94 -18.79 13.82
C PHE A 18 5.69 -17.31 13.55
N ALA A 19 5.45 -16.54 14.62
CA ALA A 19 5.72 -15.13 14.61
C ALA A 19 7.22 -15.04 14.43
N ASP A 20 7.67 -14.92 13.17
CA ASP A 20 8.97 -14.30 12.90
C ASP A 20 9.01 -13.07 13.80
N GLY A 21 9.95 -13.04 14.75
CA GLY A 21 9.89 -12.28 16.01
C GLY A 21 9.90 -10.75 15.90
N HIS A 22 9.44 -10.20 14.77
CA HIS A 22 9.29 -8.79 14.48
C HIS A 22 7.80 -8.41 14.53
N THR A 23 7.36 -7.93 15.69
CA THR A 23 6.05 -7.27 15.87
C THR A 23 6.09 -5.79 15.47
N SER A 24 7.22 -5.33 14.95
CA SER A 24 7.41 -3.99 14.39
C SER A 24 8.54 -3.98 13.37
N GLY A 25 8.52 -2.99 12.49
CA GLY A 25 9.52 -2.87 11.44
C GLY A 25 9.50 -1.51 10.75
N LYS A 26 10.58 -1.23 10.02
CA LYS A 26 10.65 -0.15 9.04
C LYS A 26 10.62 -0.75 7.65
N PHE A 27 10.13 0.02 6.70
CA PHE A 27 10.12 -0.39 5.29
C PHE A 27 10.46 0.80 4.39
N ASN A 28 11.01 0.49 3.23
CA ASN A 28 11.30 1.41 2.14
C ASN A 28 11.11 0.65 0.81
N ALA A 29 9.85 0.55 0.40
CA ALA A 29 9.45 -0.18 -0.78
C ALA A 29 9.35 0.75 -1.99
N SER A 30 9.78 0.28 -3.16
CA SER A 30 9.64 1.00 -4.41
C SER A 30 9.22 0.09 -5.56
N GLY A 31 8.65 0.68 -6.60
CA GLY A 31 8.30 -0.05 -7.80
C GLY A 31 7.37 0.71 -8.73
N MET A 32 6.94 0.05 -9.80
CA MET A 32 6.21 0.69 -10.89
C MET A 32 4.72 0.33 -10.87
N GLY A 33 3.89 1.29 -11.23
CA GLY A 33 2.44 1.12 -11.28
C GLY A 33 1.80 1.69 -12.54
N ALA A 34 0.59 1.22 -12.80
CA ALA A 34 -0.28 1.69 -13.86
C ALA A 34 -1.67 2.00 -13.29
N TRP A 35 -2.24 3.12 -13.72
CA TRP A 35 -3.42 3.73 -13.14
C TRP A 35 -4.42 4.03 -14.25
N LYS A 36 -5.57 3.35 -14.25
CA LYS A 36 -6.68 3.74 -15.10
C LYS A 36 -7.21 5.07 -14.59
N VAL A 37 -7.30 6.08 -15.45
CA VAL A 37 -7.72 7.43 -15.07
C VAL A 37 -9.06 7.79 -15.71
N ASN A 38 -9.88 8.52 -14.98
CA ASN A 38 -11.01 9.27 -15.50
C ASN A 38 -10.76 10.76 -15.27
N VAL A 39 -10.87 11.56 -16.33
CA VAL A 39 -10.44 12.96 -16.31
C VAL A 39 -11.54 13.87 -16.86
N MET A 40 -11.91 14.88 -16.08
CA MET A 40 -12.63 16.04 -16.55
C MET A 40 -11.64 17.20 -16.70
N ASN A 41 -11.52 17.77 -17.91
CA ASN A 41 -10.59 18.86 -18.20
C ASN A 41 -11.36 20.17 -18.40
N ALA A 42 -11.13 21.15 -17.53
CA ALA A 42 -11.74 22.48 -17.59
C ALA A 42 -10.85 23.52 -18.30
N GLY A 43 -9.68 23.11 -18.80
CA GLY A 43 -8.70 23.97 -19.44
C GLY A 43 -7.75 24.65 -18.44
N LYS A 44 -6.70 25.31 -18.96
CA LYS A 44 -5.71 26.08 -18.17
C LYS A 44 -5.02 25.31 -17.02
N GLY A 45 -4.98 23.98 -17.11
CA GLY A 45 -4.41 23.12 -16.08
C GLY A 45 -5.38 22.75 -14.96
N ASP A 46 -6.65 23.15 -15.07
CA ASP A 46 -7.70 22.80 -14.13
C ASP A 46 -8.36 21.49 -14.55
N MET A 47 -8.32 20.49 -13.68
CA MET A 47 -8.85 19.15 -13.98
C MET A 47 -9.37 18.48 -12.71
N SER A 48 -10.38 17.63 -12.86
CA SER A 48 -10.73 16.64 -11.83
C SER A 48 -10.31 15.26 -12.32
N VAL A 49 -9.63 14.50 -11.47
CA VAL A 49 -9.08 13.19 -11.81
C VAL A 49 -9.48 12.18 -10.76
N THR A 50 -10.01 11.04 -11.19
CA THR A 50 -10.07 9.83 -10.36
C THR A 50 -9.23 8.72 -10.99
N TYR A 51 -8.76 7.81 -10.17
CA TYR A 51 -7.95 6.69 -10.63
C TYR A 51 -8.21 5.40 -9.86
N ASP A 52 -7.94 4.31 -10.56
CA ASP A 52 -7.93 2.94 -10.08
C ASP A 52 -6.67 2.29 -10.65
N GLY A 53 -5.72 1.93 -9.79
CA GLY A 53 -4.44 1.41 -10.29
C GLY A 53 -3.73 0.46 -9.37
N ILE A 54 -2.79 -0.24 -10.00
CA ILE A 54 -2.03 -1.32 -9.40
C ILE A 54 -0.54 -1.04 -9.54
N ALA A 55 0.26 -1.48 -8.58
CA ALA A 55 1.71 -1.46 -8.67
C ALA A 55 2.32 -2.71 -8.04
N GLY A 56 3.47 -3.13 -8.58
CA GLY A 56 4.35 -4.08 -7.90
C GLY A 56 5.40 -3.31 -7.11
N LEU A 57 5.71 -3.76 -5.89
CA LEU A 57 6.70 -3.16 -5.02
C LEU A 57 7.74 -4.18 -4.56
N SER A 58 8.93 -3.71 -4.25
CA SER A 58 9.97 -4.47 -3.56
C SER A 58 10.67 -3.56 -2.55
N ASP A 59 11.06 -4.15 -1.42
CA ASP A 59 11.81 -3.49 -0.37
C ASP A 59 13.25 -4.00 -0.41
N ASP A 60 14.21 -3.13 -0.15
CA ASP A 60 15.63 -3.52 -0.08
C ASP A 60 15.90 -4.46 1.11
N THR A 61 15.04 -4.41 2.13
CA THR A 61 15.08 -5.30 3.30
C THR A 61 14.31 -6.58 3.00
N ALA A 62 15.03 -7.69 2.87
CA ALA A 62 14.44 -8.98 2.48
C ALA A 62 13.28 -9.42 3.39
N ASP A 63 13.38 -9.13 4.69
CA ASP A 63 12.41 -9.53 5.73
C ASP A 63 11.30 -8.48 5.96
N SER A 64 11.28 -7.36 5.20
CA SER A 64 10.18 -6.40 5.23
C SER A 64 8.89 -7.08 4.78
N ILE A 65 7.79 -6.87 5.52
CA ILE A 65 6.48 -7.42 5.14
C ILE A 65 5.99 -6.88 3.79
N PHE A 66 6.49 -5.72 3.37
CA PHE A 66 6.15 -5.09 2.09
C PHE A 66 7.06 -5.52 0.94
N ASN A 67 8.06 -6.37 1.20
CA ASN A 67 8.90 -6.92 0.15
C ASN A 67 8.09 -7.85 -0.76
N LYS A 68 8.25 -7.70 -2.08
CA LYS A 68 7.49 -8.44 -3.12
C LYS A 68 5.97 -8.33 -2.97
N SER A 69 5.48 -7.20 -2.46
CA SER A 69 4.05 -6.92 -2.36
C SER A 69 3.49 -6.34 -3.66
N THR A 70 2.18 -6.44 -3.83
CA THR A 70 1.44 -5.65 -4.81
C THR A 70 0.51 -4.69 -4.11
N MET A 71 0.32 -3.49 -4.67
CA MET A 71 -0.67 -2.54 -4.21
C MET A 71 -1.81 -2.39 -5.22
N HIS A 72 -3.01 -2.14 -4.73
CA HIS A 72 -4.17 -1.66 -5.46
C HIS A 72 -4.67 -0.39 -4.76
N CYS A 73 -4.64 0.76 -5.44
CA CYS A 73 -5.14 2.01 -4.87
C CYS A 73 -6.22 2.63 -5.72
N ILE A 74 -7.22 3.20 -5.02
CA ILE A 74 -8.30 3.98 -5.60
C ILE A 74 -8.31 5.34 -4.92
N GLY A 75 -8.32 6.40 -5.72
CA GLY A 75 -8.26 7.77 -5.22
C GLY A 75 -8.64 8.80 -6.26
N GLY A 76 -8.43 10.06 -5.91
CA GLY A 76 -8.70 11.19 -6.79
C GLY A 76 -8.10 12.49 -6.28
N LEU A 77 -8.08 13.49 -7.14
CA LEU A 77 -7.51 14.81 -6.88
C LEU A 77 -8.13 15.87 -7.81
N THR A 78 -7.96 17.13 -7.45
CA THR A 78 -8.32 18.28 -8.27
C THR A 78 -7.07 19.10 -8.55
N LEU A 79 -6.80 19.34 -9.84
CA LEU A 79 -5.78 20.26 -10.25
C LEU A 79 -6.34 21.67 -10.39
N GLN A 80 -5.59 22.63 -9.87
CA GLN A 80 -5.74 24.07 -10.13
C GLN A 80 -4.42 24.60 -10.70
N ALA A 81 -4.47 25.16 -11.90
CA ALA A 81 -3.28 25.60 -12.63
C ALA A 81 -2.17 24.52 -12.68
N GLY A 82 -2.56 23.25 -12.83
CA GLY A 82 -1.65 22.11 -12.92
C GLY A 82 -1.10 21.58 -11.59
N LYS A 83 -1.50 22.14 -10.43
CA LYS A 83 -1.08 21.70 -9.09
C LYS A 83 -2.26 21.12 -8.32
N PHE A 84 -2.01 20.18 -7.42
CA PHE A 84 -3.02 19.61 -6.53
C PHE A 84 -2.49 19.57 -5.09
N THR A 85 -3.39 19.71 -4.12
CA THR A 85 -3.10 19.60 -2.67
C THR A 85 -4.19 18.83 -1.93
N ASP A 86 -5.11 18.21 -2.68
CA ASP A 86 -6.33 17.58 -2.20
C ASP A 86 -6.40 16.10 -2.60
N GLU A 87 -5.26 15.50 -2.97
CA GLU A 87 -5.26 14.10 -3.35
C GLU A 87 -5.57 13.24 -2.12
N THR A 88 -6.54 12.34 -2.26
CA THR A 88 -6.87 11.37 -1.22
C THR A 88 -7.21 10.02 -1.84
N GLY A 89 -7.02 8.96 -1.06
CA GLY A 89 -7.42 7.63 -1.48
C GLY A 89 -7.08 6.56 -0.46
N MET A 90 -7.28 5.32 -0.89
CA MET A 90 -6.99 4.14 -0.10
C MET A 90 -6.26 3.10 -0.95
N CYS A 91 -5.28 2.45 -0.35
CA CYS A 91 -4.52 1.35 -0.93
C CYS A 91 -4.78 0.07 -0.16
N ARG A 92 -4.90 -1.05 -0.87
CA ARG A 92 -4.74 -2.40 -0.35
C ARG A 92 -3.39 -2.93 -0.83
N PHE A 93 -2.61 -3.46 0.08
CA PHE A 93 -1.40 -4.21 -0.19
C PHE A 93 -1.72 -5.68 -0.05
N ASP A 94 -1.36 -6.47 -1.05
CA ASP A 94 -1.32 -7.92 -0.96
C ASP A 94 0.12 -8.33 -0.70
N LEU A 95 0.33 -8.94 0.46
CA LEU A 95 1.64 -9.33 0.96
C LEU A 95 2.02 -10.70 0.40
N PHE A 96 3.32 -11.00 0.41
CA PHE A 96 3.85 -12.23 -0.16
C PHE A 96 3.34 -13.50 0.55
N ASP A 97 2.96 -13.39 1.81
CA ASP A 97 2.40 -14.48 2.61
C ASP A 97 0.89 -14.68 2.44
N GLY A 98 0.24 -13.89 1.58
CA GLY A 98 -1.18 -14.01 1.25
C GLY A 98 -2.11 -13.16 2.10
N GLU A 99 -1.60 -12.44 3.09
CA GLU A 99 -2.39 -11.47 3.88
C GLU A 99 -2.45 -10.10 3.20
N SER A 100 -3.26 -9.19 3.75
CA SER A 100 -3.41 -7.83 3.24
C SER A 100 -3.26 -6.76 4.32
N VAL A 101 -2.75 -5.61 3.90
CA VAL A 101 -2.67 -4.38 4.71
C VAL A 101 -3.33 -3.23 3.96
N TYR A 102 -4.12 -2.42 4.65
CA TYR A 102 -4.87 -1.31 4.09
C TYR A 102 -4.33 0.01 4.62
N MET A 103 -4.18 0.99 3.74
CA MET A 103 -3.69 2.31 4.06
C MET A 103 -4.60 3.37 3.47
N LYS A 104 -4.84 4.46 4.20
CA LYS A 104 -5.37 5.71 3.62
C LYS A 104 -4.22 6.70 3.43
N TYR A 105 -4.32 7.57 2.44
CA TYR A 105 -3.29 8.58 2.18
C TYR A 105 -3.89 9.92 1.78
N GLU A 106 -3.08 10.95 1.97
CA GLU A 106 -3.30 12.31 1.50
C GLU A 106 -2.04 12.79 0.76
N GLY A 107 -2.19 13.61 -0.27
CA GLY A 107 -1.06 14.02 -1.11
C GLY A 107 -1.22 15.35 -1.83
N GLU A 108 -0.07 15.84 -2.28
CA GLU A 108 0.08 17.07 -3.04
C GLU A 108 1.13 16.92 -4.16
N GLY A 109 1.08 17.79 -5.16
CA GLY A 109 2.03 17.73 -6.27
C GLY A 109 1.63 18.50 -7.51
N THR A 110 2.18 18.04 -8.65
CA THR A 110 1.99 18.66 -9.97
C THR A 110 1.58 17.60 -11.00
N GLY A 111 0.51 17.89 -11.73
CA GLY A 111 -0.06 17.00 -12.73
C GLY A 111 0.96 16.57 -13.79
N GLY A 112 1.05 15.26 -14.05
CA GLY A 112 1.94 14.71 -15.05
C GLY A 112 3.44 14.73 -14.70
N VAL A 113 3.79 15.24 -13.51
CA VAL A 113 5.18 15.26 -13.01
C VAL A 113 5.34 14.29 -11.86
N GLY A 114 4.55 14.46 -10.80
CA GLY A 114 4.65 13.64 -9.61
C GLY A 114 3.95 14.26 -8.41
N GLY A 115 4.09 13.58 -7.27
CA GLY A 115 3.51 14.02 -6.02
C GLY A 115 4.12 13.32 -4.83
N THR A 116 3.85 13.86 -3.67
CA THR A 116 4.27 13.35 -2.37
C THR A 116 3.10 13.36 -1.42
N GLY A 117 3.12 12.48 -0.42
CA GLY A 117 2.02 12.37 0.52
C GLY A 117 2.39 11.60 1.77
N THR A 118 1.47 11.57 2.72
CA THR A 118 1.56 10.75 3.92
C THR A 118 0.49 9.67 3.89
N PHE A 119 0.72 8.59 4.60
CA PHE A 119 -0.27 7.53 4.76
C PHE A 119 -0.34 7.04 6.20
N GLU A 120 -1.49 6.44 6.53
CA GLU A 120 -1.71 5.71 7.77
C GLU A 120 -2.16 4.29 7.44
N ILE A 121 -1.59 3.30 8.13
CA ILE A 121 -2.06 1.92 8.10
C ILE A 121 -3.31 1.83 8.98
N ILE A 122 -4.43 1.44 8.38
CA ILE A 122 -5.75 1.47 9.02
C ILE A 122 -6.31 0.09 9.37
N LYS A 123 -5.81 -0.97 8.71
CA LYS A 123 -6.29 -2.35 8.91
C LYS A 123 -5.31 -3.36 8.33
N GLY A 124 -5.25 -4.55 8.90
CA GLY A 124 -4.66 -5.74 8.27
C GLY A 124 -5.56 -6.96 8.36
N THR A 125 -5.10 -8.09 7.81
CA THR A 125 -5.79 -9.39 7.89
C THR A 125 -4.89 -10.43 8.55
N GLY A 126 -5.51 -11.52 9.03
CA GLY A 126 -4.79 -12.65 9.63
C GLY A 126 -3.88 -12.20 10.77
N LYS A 127 -2.59 -12.53 10.68
CA LYS A 127 -1.59 -12.14 11.70
C LYS A 127 -1.34 -10.63 11.80
N TYR A 128 -1.84 -9.85 10.84
CA TYR A 128 -1.73 -8.39 10.81
C TYR A 128 -3.03 -7.67 11.23
N GLU A 129 -4.02 -8.36 11.82
CA GLU A 129 -5.31 -7.74 12.17
C GLU A 129 -5.19 -6.45 13.01
N ASN A 130 -4.15 -6.35 13.84
CA ASN A 130 -3.87 -5.23 14.74
C ASN A 130 -2.75 -4.31 14.22
N ILE A 131 -2.39 -4.42 12.95
CA ILE A 131 -1.32 -3.61 12.37
C ILE A 131 -1.67 -2.12 12.42
N THR A 132 -0.70 -1.32 12.87
CA THR A 132 -0.74 0.14 12.86
C THR A 132 0.58 0.67 12.36
N GLY A 133 0.57 1.87 11.81
CA GLY A 133 1.77 2.49 11.28
C GLY A 133 1.44 3.71 10.43
N SER A 134 2.48 4.40 10.01
CA SER A 134 2.38 5.56 9.14
C SER A 134 3.67 5.76 8.38
N GLY A 135 3.63 6.64 7.39
CA GLY A 135 4.81 6.95 6.63
C GLY A 135 4.57 7.95 5.52
N PHE A 136 5.51 7.93 4.57
CA PHE A 136 5.60 8.83 3.46
C PHE A 136 5.51 8.07 2.15
N SER A 137 4.82 8.66 1.18
CA SER A 137 4.77 8.16 -0.19
C SER A 137 5.22 9.24 -1.16
N SER A 138 5.81 8.82 -2.26
CA SER A 138 6.10 9.68 -3.41
C SER A 138 5.87 8.91 -4.70
N ARG A 139 5.56 9.66 -5.75
CA ARG A 139 5.48 9.13 -7.10
C ARG A 139 6.09 10.09 -8.10
N GLN A 140 6.65 9.50 -9.16
CA GLN A 140 7.07 10.21 -10.36
C GLN A 140 6.30 9.65 -11.54
N ASN A 141 5.61 10.52 -12.28
CA ASN A 141 4.90 10.12 -13.48
C ASN A 141 5.88 9.73 -14.57
N LEU A 142 5.65 8.57 -15.16
CA LEU A 142 6.35 8.09 -16.34
C LEU A 142 5.50 8.40 -17.58
N LYS A 143 6.15 8.48 -18.74
CA LYS A 143 5.45 8.63 -20.01
C LYS A 143 4.58 7.40 -20.26
N SER A 144 3.26 7.56 -20.16
CA SER A 144 2.32 6.50 -20.48
C SER A 144 2.31 6.23 -22.00
N LYS A 145 2.20 4.96 -22.37
CA LYS A 145 1.99 4.51 -23.76
C LYS A 145 0.56 4.04 -24.04
N ALA A 146 -0.29 3.95 -23.01
CA ALA A 146 -1.65 3.46 -23.12
C ALA A 146 -2.65 4.61 -22.87
N PRO A 147 -3.52 4.96 -23.84
CA PRO A 147 -4.58 5.93 -23.62
C PRO A 147 -5.47 5.54 -22.44
N GLY A 148 -5.86 6.51 -21.62
CA GLY A 148 -6.67 6.27 -20.42
C GLY A 148 -5.89 5.70 -19.23
N PHE A 149 -4.57 5.54 -19.35
CA PHE A 149 -3.69 5.13 -18.26
C PHE A 149 -2.63 6.18 -17.97
N SER A 150 -2.35 6.36 -16.67
CA SER A 150 -1.13 6.97 -16.16
C SER A 150 -0.18 5.85 -15.71
N THR A 151 1.12 6.10 -15.76
CA THR A 151 2.14 5.18 -15.24
C THR A 151 3.07 5.93 -14.32
N SER A 152 3.57 5.28 -13.27
CA SER A 152 4.48 5.92 -12.31
C SER A 152 5.55 4.98 -11.77
N MET A 153 6.66 5.58 -11.33
CA MET A 153 7.51 5.00 -10.29
C MET A 153 6.99 5.48 -8.94
N ASN A 154 6.85 4.59 -7.98
CA ASN A 154 6.34 4.87 -6.64
C ASN A 154 7.38 4.47 -5.62
N GLN A 155 7.45 5.23 -4.52
CA GLN A 155 8.26 4.91 -3.36
C GLN A 155 7.45 5.16 -2.10
N MET A 156 7.52 4.23 -1.17
CA MET A 156 6.81 4.28 0.11
C MET A 156 7.75 3.85 1.22
N SER A 157 7.84 4.66 2.27
CA SER A 157 8.64 4.35 3.44
C SER A 157 7.89 4.69 4.71
N GLY A 158 8.15 3.94 5.77
CA GLY A 158 7.43 4.12 7.01
C GLY A 158 7.81 3.10 8.07
N GLU A 159 7.03 3.12 9.14
CA GLU A 159 7.19 2.24 10.27
C GLU A 159 5.84 1.61 10.63
N TYR A 160 5.86 0.36 11.08
CA TYR A 160 4.67 -0.38 11.48
C TYR A 160 4.90 -1.19 12.75
N LYS A 161 3.79 -1.61 13.37
CA LYS A 161 3.73 -2.64 14.42
C LYS A 161 2.45 -3.46 14.30
N TYR A 162 2.48 -4.75 14.67
CA TYR A 162 1.33 -5.65 14.69
C TYR A 162 1.48 -6.76 15.74
#